data_AF-A9YI35-F1
#
_entry.id   AF-A9YI35-F1
#
_cell.length_a   1.000
_cell.length_b   1.000
_cell.length_c   1.000
_cell.angle_alpha   90.00
_cell.angle_beta   90.00
_cell.angle_gamma   90.00
#
_symmetry.space_group_name_H-M   'P 1'
#
loop_
_entity.id
_entity.type
_entity.pdbx_description
1 polymer ?
#
loop_
_entity_poly.entity_id
_entity_poly.type
_entity_poly.pdbx_seq_one_letter_code
_entity_poly.pdbx_strand_id
1 'polypeptide(L)'
;LRNNSALPLVFKIKTTAPKRYCVRPNIGKIIPFRSTQVEICLQPFVYDQQEKNKHKFMVQSVLAPMDADLSDLNKLWKDLEPEQLMDAKLKCVFEMPTAEANAENTSGGGAVGGGTGAAGGGSAGANTSSASAEALESKPKLSSEDKFKP
;
A
#
# COMPACT_ATOMS: atom_id res chain seq x y z
N LEU A 1 8.22 -2.16 1.89
CA LEU A 1 9.44 -1.94 2.69
C LEU A 1 10.02 -3.29 3.07
N ARG A 2 11.32 -3.54 2.84
CA ARG A 2 11.98 -4.81 3.18
C ARG A 2 13.10 -4.53 4.18
N ASN A 3 13.12 -5.28 5.27
CA ASN A 3 14.21 -5.30 6.22
C ASN A 3 15.18 -6.43 5.84
N ASN A 4 16.44 -6.06 5.61
CA ASN A 4 17.57 -6.95 5.29
C ASN A 4 18.58 -7.03 6.43
N SER A 5 18.27 -6.42 7.58
CA SER A 5 19.06 -6.50 8.80
C SER A 5 18.57 -7.63 9.72
N ALA A 6 19.45 -8.04 10.64
CA ALA A 6 19.14 -9.04 11.68
C ALA A 6 18.37 -8.46 12.88
N LEU A 7 18.23 -7.14 12.96
CA LEU A 7 17.48 -6.43 14.00
C LEU A 7 16.09 -5.99 13.51
N PRO A 8 15.10 -5.89 14.41
CA PRO A 8 13.79 -5.35 14.05
C PRO A 8 13.92 -3.88 13.63
N LEU A 9 13.24 -3.54 12.54
CA LEU A 9 13.25 -2.19 11.98
C LEU A 9 11.90 -1.53 12.23
N VAL A 10 11.91 -0.35 12.84
CA VAL A 10 10.71 0.46 13.02
C VAL A 10 10.71 1.57 11.98
N PHE A 11 9.56 1.83 11.37
CA PHE A 11 9.40 2.87 10.36
C PHE A 11 8.24 3.80 10.67
N LYS A 12 8.37 5.05 10.23
CA LYS A 12 7.37 6.11 10.29
C LYS A 12 7.34 6.85 8.97
N ILE A 13 6.14 7.05 8.45
CA ILE A 13 5.95 7.71 7.17
C ILE A 13 5.48 9.15 7.40
N LYS A 14 6.25 10.08 6.85
CA LYS A 14 5.96 11.51 6.83
C LYS A 14 5.70 11.92 5.38
N THR A 15 4.78 12.87 5.17
CA THR A 15 4.48 13.42 3.85
C THR A 15 4.32 14.92 3.95
N THR A 16 4.65 15.64 2.88
CA THR A 16 4.40 17.09 2.78
C THR A 16 2.92 17.41 2.55
N ALA A 17 2.07 16.42 2.25
CA ALA A 17 0.66 16.61 1.96
C ALA A 17 -0.25 15.61 2.74
N PRO A 18 -0.28 15.64 4.08
CA PRO A 18 -1.01 14.66 4.88
C PRO A 18 -2.53 14.70 4.67
N LYS A 19 -3.08 15.85 4.26
CA LYS A 19 -4.52 15.98 3.92
C LYS A 19 -4.89 15.28 2.61
N ARG A 20 -3.93 15.10 1.70
CA ARG A 20 -4.18 14.54 0.37
C ARG A 20 -3.87 13.06 0.28
N TYR A 21 -3.15 12.50 1.25
CA TYR A 21 -2.75 11.11 1.23
C TYR A 21 -3.18 10.41 2.52
N CYS A 22 -3.86 9.28 2.35
CA CYS A 22 -4.04 8.32 3.41
C CYS A 22 -2.94 7.26 3.32
N VAL A 23 -2.21 7.07 4.41
CA VAL A 23 -1.13 6.08 4.48
C VAL A 23 -1.47 5.06 5.56
N ARG A 24 -1.52 3.78 5.18
CA ARG A 24 -1.83 2.67 6.10
C ARG A 24 -0.81 1.54 5.90
N PRO A 25 -0.11 1.10 6.96
CA PRO A 25 0.07 1.75 8.27
C PRO A 25 0.98 2.99 8.19
N ASN A 26 0.73 4.01 9.04
CA ASN A 26 1.59 5.21 9.11
C ASN A 26 2.89 4.96 9.89
N ILE A 27 2.81 4.16 10.95
CA ILE A 27 3.93 3.71 11.78
C ILE A 27 3.83 2.20 11.89
N GLY A 28 4.95 1.50 11.79
CA GLY A 28 4.98 0.05 11.91
C GLY A 28 6.35 -0.47 12.28
N LYS A 29 6.39 -1.76 12.62
CA LYS A 29 7.62 -2.52 12.85
C LYS A 29 7.73 -3.66 11.85
N ILE A 30 8.95 -3.93 11.41
CA ILE A 30 9.29 -4.99 10.47
C ILE A 30 10.29 -5.91 11.16
N ILE A 31 9.89 -7.16 11.30
CA ILE A 31 10.72 -8.22 11.88
C ILE A 31 11.98 -8.41 11.01
N PRO A 32 13.13 -8.85 11.58
CA PRO A 32 14.32 -9.19 10.81
C PRO A 32 14.01 -10.04 9.57
N PHE A 33 14.66 -9.71 8.46
CA PHE A 33 14.52 -10.41 7.17
C PHE A 33 13.09 -10.47 6.59
N ARG A 34 12.14 -9.68 7.10
CA ARG A 34 10.77 -9.61 6.59
C ARG A 34 10.51 -8.36 5.75
N SER A 35 9.41 -8.39 5.01
CA SER A 35 8.88 -7.25 4.28
C SER A 35 7.48 -6.92 4.77
N THR A 36 7.13 -5.64 4.66
CA THR A 36 5.81 -5.10 4.96
C THR A 36 5.38 -4.19 3.82
N GLN A 37 4.12 -4.33 3.40
CA GLN A 37 3.51 -3.46 2.41
C GLN A 37 2.88 -2.25 3.11
N VAL A 38 3.04 -1.09 2.48
CA VAL A 38 2.42 0.15 2.92
C VAL A 38 1.54 0.62 1.78
N GLU A 39 0.29 0.86 2.10
CA GLU A 39 -0.69 1.41 1.17
C GLU A 39 -0.69 2.92 1.29
N ILE A 40 -0.60 3.59 0.14
CA ILE A 40 -0.69 5.04 0.02
C ILE A 40 -1.83 5.33 -0.96
N CYS A 41 -2.94 5.82 -0.42
CA CYS A 41 -4.11 6.19 -1.20
C CYS A 41 -4.16 7.71 -1.33
N LEU A 42 -4.31 8.20 -2.56
CA LEU A 42 -4.54 9.60 -2.83
C LEU A 42 -6.03 9.92 -2.62
N GLN A 43 -6.32 10.89 -1.77
CA GLN A 43 -7.66 11.41 -1.58
C GLN A 43 -8.10 12.20 -2.82
N PRO A 44 -9.41 12.24 -3.13
CA PRO A 44 -9.94 13.06 -4.22
C PRO A 44 -9.48 14.51 -4.08
N PHE A 45 -8.87 15.05 -5.12
CA PHE A 45 -8.40 16.44 -5.16
C PHE A 45 -8.47 16.98 -6.58
N VAL A 46 -8.55 18.30 -6.73
CA VAL A 46 -8.48 18.95 -8.03
C VAL A 46 -7.02 18.96 -8.48
N TYR A 47 -6.77 18.37 -9.65
CA TYR A 47 -5.44 18.26 -10.22
C TYR A 47 -4.95 19.60 -10.76
N ASP A 48 -3.82 20.09 -10.24
CA ASP A 48 -3.11 21.25 -10.77
C ASP A 48 -1.74 20.82 -11.35
N GLN A 49 -1.48 21.24 -12.58
CA GLN A 49 -0.24 20.96 -13.31
C GLN A 49 1.00 21.53 -12.59
N GLN A 50 0.83 22.62 -11.82
CA GLN A 50 1.90 23.19 -11.00
C GLN A 50 2.23 22.35 -9.75
N GLU A 51 1.33 21.47 -9.31
CA GLU A 51 1.49 20.68 -8.09
C GLU A 51 2.12 19.30 -8.32
N LYS A 52 2.31 18.88 -9.58
CA LYS A 52 2.80 17.54 -9.96
C LYS A 52 4.10 17.10 -9.28
N ASN A 53 4.95 18.04 -8.84
CA ASN A 53 6.29 17.76 -8.32
C ASN A 53 6.48 18.14 -6.84
N LYS A 54 5.42 18.58 -6.16
CA LYS A 54 5.52 19.12 -4.79
C LYS A 54 5.39 18.05 -3.70
N HIS A 55 4.70 16.95 -4.00
CA HIS A 55 4.46 15.91 -3.01
C HIS A 55 5.71 15.06 -2.79
N LYS A 56 6.16 15.02 -1.53
CA LYS A 56 7.32 14.25 -1.10
C LYS A 56 6.88 13.35 0.04
N PHE A 57 7.30 12.09 -0.04
CA PHE A 57 7.21 11.15 1.06
C PHE A 57 8.58 10.98 1.68
N MET A 58 8.59 10.77 2.98
CA MET A 58 9.78 10.47 3.75
C MET A 58 9.46 9.25 4.59
N VAL A 59 10.18 8.16 4.34
CA VAL A 59 10.17 6.98 5.19
C VAL A 59 11.33 7.14 6.14
N GLN A 60 11.03 7.42 7.39
CA GLN A 60 12.00 7.46 8.47
C GLN A 60 12.03 6.08 9.11
N SER A 61 13.21 5.50 9.27
CA SER A 61 13.41 4.16 9.77
C SER A 61 14.53 4.12 10.80
N VAL A 62 14.48 3.13 11.68
CA VAL A 62 15.47 2.94 12.74
C VAL A 62 15.57 1.45 13.07
N LEU A 63 16.79 0.98 13.31
CA LEU A 63 17.02 -0.36 13.84
C LEU A 63 16.79 -0.31 15.34
N ALA A 64 15.79 -1.04 15.82
CA ALA A 64 15.55 -1.13 17.24
C ALA A 64 16.55 -2.12 17.87
N PRO A 65 17.18 -1.75 18.99
CA PRO A 65 18.03 -2.68 19.73
C PRO A 65 17.20 -3.84 20.29
N MET A 66 17.84 -4.98 20.57
CA MET A 66 17.12 -6.18 21.03
C MET A 66 16.37 -5.98 22.35
N ASP A 67 16.84 -5.05 23.19
CA ASP A 67 16.25 -4.73 24.48
C ASP A 67 15.19 -3.61 24.43
N ALA A 68 14.92 -3.06 23.24
CA ALA A 68 13.92 -2.00 23.09
C ALA A 68 12.50 -2.56 23.20
N ASP A 69 11.65 -1.82 23.92
CA ASP A 69 10.22 -2.12 23.95
C ASP A 69 9.55 -1.72 22.63
N LEU A 70 9.26 -2.73 21.80
CA LEU A 70 8.55 -2.60 20.53
C LEU A 70 7.02 -2.62 20.68
N SER A 71 6.51 -2.57 21.91
CA SER A 71 5.08 -2.45 22.19
C SER A 71 4.60 -1.01 22.01
N ASP A 72 5.40 -0.04 22.49
CA ASP A 72 5.13 1.39 22.31
C ASP A 72 6.15 2.06 21.37
N LEU A 73 5.80 2.08 20.08
CA LEU A 73 6.64 2.73 19.06
C LEU A 73 6.78 4.24 19.32
N ASN A 74 5.80 4.91 19.94
CA ASN A 74 5.90 6.35 20.21
C ASN A 74 6.96 6.67 21.25
N LYS A 75 7.11 5.82 22.26
CA LYS A 75 8.18 5.95 23.26
C LYS A 75 9.55 5.74 22.62
N LEU A 76 9.68 4.69 21.80
CA LEU A 76 10.91 4.44 21.04
C LEU A 76 11.32 5.69 20.22
N TRP A 77 10.39 6.34 19.52
CA TRP A 77 10.69 7.56 18.77
C TRP A 77 11.16 8.76 19.62
N LYS A 78 10.87 8.79 20.93
CA LYS A 78 11.35 9.83 21.85
C LYS A 78 12.73 9.52 22.43
N ASP A 79 12.99 8.23 22.68
CA ASP A 79 14.24 7.76 23.27
C ASP A 79 15.37 7.66 22.23
N LEU A 80 15.03 7.65 20.94
CA LEU A 80 16.00 7.56 19.84
C LEU A 80 16.68 8.90 19.54
N GLU A 81 18.00 8.84 19.39
CA GLU A 81 18.79 9.95 18.91
C GLU A 81 18.61 10.16 17.40
N PRO A 82 18.59 11.41 16.92
CA PRO A 82 18.40 11.71 15.50
C PRO A 82 19.53 11.15 14.61
N GLU A 83 20.70 10.86 15.16
CA GLU A 83 21.84 10.30 14.43
C GLU A 83 21.65 8.81 14.05
N GLN A 84 20.78 8.09 14.78
CA GLN A 84 20.44 6.69 14.47
C GLN A 84 19.27 6.58 13.48
N LEU A 85 18.65 7.71 13.11
CA LEU A 85 17.52 7.74 12.19
C LEU A 85 17.99 7.66 10.73
N MET A 86 17.43 6.71 10.00
CA MET A 86 17.67 6.53 8.58
C MET A 86 16.49 7.09 7.80
N ASP A 87 16.73 8.12 6.99
CA ASP A 87 15.69 8.80 6.21
C ASP A 87 15.77 8.44 4.72
N ALA A 88 14.67 7.93 4.17
CA ALA A 88 14.49 7.72 2.73
C ALA A 88 13.46 8.69 2.17
N LYS A 89 13.89 9.59 1.28
CA LYS A 89 13.01 10.57 0.61
C LYS A 89 12.57 10.03 -0.74
N LEU A 90 11.26 10.05 -0.99
CA LEU A 90 10.64 9.67 -2.24
C LEU A 90 9.89 10.85 -2.84
N LYS A 91 10.01 11.04 -4.15
CA LYS A 91 9.25 12.02 -4.91
C LYS A 91 8.03 11.34 -5.50
N CYS A 92 6.84 11.90 -5.29
CA CYS A 92 5.64 11.42 -5.95
C CYS A 92 5.57 12.04 -7.35
N VAL A 93 5.28 11.21 -8.35
CA VAL A 93 5.09 11.63 -9.74
C VAL A 93 3.67 11.23 -10.13
N PHE A 94 2.92 12.20 -10.66
CA PHE A 94 1.58 11.97 -11.17
C PHE A 94 1.62 11.87 -12.68
N GLU A 95 1.40 10.65 -13.17
CA GLU A 95 1.17 10.39 -14.58
C GLU A 95 -0.34 10.40 -14.83
N MET A 96 -0.77 11.26 -15.75
CA MET A 96 -2.13 11.20 -16.29
C MET A 96 -2.08 10.19 -17.42
N PRO A 97 -2.97 9.18 -17.46
CA PRO A 97 -3.06 8.32 -18.63
C PRO A 97 -3.34 9.20 -19.84
N THR A 98 -2.44 9.19 -20.82
CA THR A 98 -2.68 9.82 -22.12
C THR A 98 -3.83 9.07 -22.78
N ALA A 99 -4.68 9.80 -23.53
CA ALA A 99 -5.89 9.25 -24.15
C ALA A 99 -5.63 8.04 -25.08
N GLU A 100 -4.37 7.79 -25.45
CA GLU A 100 -3.92 6.67 -26.27
C GLU A 100 -3.94 5.33 -25.50
N ALA A 101 -3.94 5.33 -24.16
CA ALA A 101 -3.99 4.13 -23.34
C ALA A 101 -5.39 3.52 -23.16
N ASN A 102 -6.44 4.13 -23.71
CA ASN A 102 -7.82 3.62 -23.64
C ASN A 102 -8.35 3.12 -25.01
N ALA A 103 -7.46 2.96 -26.00
CA ALA A 103 -7.83 2.59 -27.37
C ALA A 103 -7.41 1.17 -27.79
N GLU A 104 -7.20 0.25 -26.84
CA GLU A 104 -6.91 -1.16 -27.17
C GLU A 104 -7.84 -2.12 -26.42
N ASN A 105 -9.14 -1.99 -26.68
CA ASN A 105 -10.10 -3.08 -26.51
C ASN A 105 -11.34 -2.89 -27.40
N THR A 106 -11.15 -2.49 -28.66
CA THR A 106 -12.19 -2.64 -29.68
C THR A 106 -11.55 -2.82 -31.05
N SER A 107 -11.09 -4.04 -31.35
CA SER A 107 -10.84 -4.50 -32.71
C SER A 107 -11.79 -5.65 -33.03
N GLY A 108 -12.95 -5.29 -33.58
CA GLY A 108 -13.96 -6.19 -34.11
C GLY A 108 -14.81 -5.40 -35.09
N GLY A 109 -14.38 -5.40 -36.36
CA GLY A 109 -14.80 -4.45 -37.38
C GLY A 109 -16.24 -4.57 -37.87
N GLY A 110 -16.65 -3.59 -38.68
CA GLY A 110 -17.87 -3.68 -39.48
C GLY A 110 -18.51 -2.32 -39.72
N ALA A 111 -18.44 -1.85 -40.95
CA ALA A 111 -18.97 -0.57 -41.40
C ALA A 111 -20.50 -0.57 -41.60
N VAL A 112 -21.02 0.65 -41.82
CA VAL A 112 -22.22 1.08 -42.56
C VAL A 112 -23.55 1.27 -41.82
N GLY A 113 -24.24 2.37 -42.17
CA GLY A 113 -25.70 2.43 -42.26
C GLY A 113 -26.41 3.33 -41.25
N GLY A 114 -27.01 4.43 -41.73
CA GLY A 114 -27.82 5.35 -40.93
C GLY A 114 -29.22 4.85 -40.58
N GLY A 115 -29.96 5.67 -39.83
CA GLY A 115 -31.39 5.46 -39.58
C GLY A 115 -31.87 6.07 -38.26
N THR A 116 -32.72 7.10 -38.38
CA THR A 116 -33.62 7.65 -37.36
C THR A 116 -34.56 6.60 -36.75
N GLY A 117 -34.88 6.71 -35.45
CA GLY A 117 -36.01 6.00 -34.85
C GLY A 117 -36.02 6.02 -33.32
N ALA A 118 -37.17 6.35 -32.74
CA ALA A 118 -37.41 6.57 -31.32
C ALA A 118 -37.84 5.30 -30.55
N ALA A 119 -37.91 5.46 -29.21
CA ALA A 119 -38.77 4.80 -28.22
C ALA A 119 -38.21 3.64 -27.35
N GLY A 120 -38.45 3.81 -26.04
CA GLY A 120 -38.57 2.77 -25.00
C GLY A 120 -37.24 2.23 -24.46
N GLY A 121 -36.98 2.11 -23.15
CA GLY A 121 -37.78 2.24 -21.95
C GLY A 121 -37.07 1.48 -20.81
N GLY A 122 -37.26 1.92 -19.57
CA GLY A 122 -37.27 1.01 -18.40
C GLY A 122 -36.01 0.86 -17.53
N SER A 123 -36.17 1.31 -16.28
CA SER A 123 -35.65 0.77 -14.99
C SER A 123 -34.13 0.82 -14.71
N ALA A 124 -33.61 1.56 -13.72
CA ALA A 124 -33.76 1.46 -12.25
C ALA A 124 -33.12 0.22 -11.60
N GLY A 125 -32.27 0.45 -10.58
CA GLY A 125 -31.67 -0.52 -9.65
C GLY A 125 -30.16 -0.28 -9.47
N ALA A 126 -29.68 0.46 -8.46
CA ALA A 126 -29.53 0.10 -7.05
C ALA A 126 -28.50 -1.03 -6.77
N ASN A 127 -27.34 -0.59 -6.28
CA ASN A 127 -26.54 -1.05 -5.13
C ASN A 127 -26.24 -2.54 -4.84
N THR A 128 -25.00 -2.73 -4.34
CA THR A 128 -24.49 -3.74 -3.39
C THR A 128 -24.09 -5.13 -3.92
N SER A 129 -22.85 -5.53 -3.58
CA SER A 129 -22.45 -6.80 -2.90
C SER A 129 -20.94 -7.01 -3.13
N SER A 130 -20.06 -6.76 -2.14
CA SER A 130 -19.58 -7.70 -1.10
C SER A 130 -18.70 -8.84 -1.64
N ALA A 131 -17.43 -8.91 -1.21
CA ALA A 131 -16.81 -9.95 -0.35
C ALA A 131 -16.60 -11.32 -1.07
N SER A 132 -15.49 -12.07 -0.99
CA SER A 132 -14.63 -12.48 0.12
C SER A 132 -13.33 -13.08 -0.49
N ALA A 133 -12.14 -12.91 0.10
CA ALA A 133 -11.45 -13.84 1.00
C ALA A 133 -11.42 -15.33 0.57
N GLU A 134 -10.22 -15.84 0.25
CA GLU A 134 -9.82 -17.20 0.60
C GLU A 134 -8.50 -17.17 1.37
N ALA A 135 -8.63 -17.46 2.67
CA ALA A 135 -7.55 -17.78 3.58
C ALA A 135 -7.29 -19.28 3.48
N LEU A 136 -6.05 -19.65 3.16
CA LEU A 136 -5.54 -21.01 3.29
C LEU A 136 -4.84 -21.10 4.64
N GLU A 137 -5.56 -21.56 5.66
CA GLU A 137 -4.97 -21.96 6.94
C GLU A 137 -4.86 -23.49 7.01
N SER A 138 -3.65 -24.01 7.22
CA SER A 138 -3.46 -25.36 7.77
C SER A 138 -2.11 -25.54 8.47
N LYS A 139 -2.15 -25.34 9.80
CA LYS A 139 -1.51 -26.07 10.92
C LYS A 139 -0.06 -26.59 10.81
N PRO A 140 0.84 -26.24 11.75
CA PRO A 140 1.99 -27.08 12.08
C PRO A 140 1.56 -28.27 12.97
N LYS A 141 1.89 -29.49 12.55
CA LYS A 141 1.76 -30.71 13.36
C LYS A 141 2.96 -30.83 14.31
N LEU A 142 2.66 -30.85 15.61
CA LEU A 142 3.53 -31.34 16.66
C LEU A 142 3.27 -32.84 16.82
N SER A 143 4.28 -33.69 16.61
CA SER A 143 4.32 -35.05 17.14
C SER A 143 5.77 -35.48 17.29
N SER A 144 6.24 -35.47 18.54
CA SER A 144 7.49 -36.07 18.97
C SER A 144 7.15 -37.45 19.53
N GLU A 145 7.63 -38.52 18.89
CA GLU A 145 7.83 -39.84 19.50
C GLU A 145 8.70 -40.64 18.52
N ASP A 146 10.01 -40.68 18.78
CA ASP A 146 10.88 -41.68 18.17
C ASP A 146 11.62 -42.45 19.27
N LYS A 147 11.61 -43.76 19.08
CA LYS A 147 11.67 -44.81 20.09
C LYS A 147 13.04 -45.45 19.97
N PHE A 148 13.99 -45.02 20.80
CA PHE A 148 15.28 -45.69 20.90
C PHE A 148 15.14 -46.93 21.80
N LYS A 149 15.36 -48.10 21.22
CA LYS A 149 15.35 -49.41 21.90
C LYS A 149 16.81 -49.90 22.00
N PRO A 150 17.29 -50.40 23.15
CA PRO A 150 18.49 -51.23 23.20
C PRO A 150 18.19 -52.67 22.74
#